data_AF-A0A972P3J4-F1
#
_entry.id   AF-A0A972P3J4-F1
#
_cell.length_a   1.000
_cell.length_b   1.000
_cell.length_c   1.000
_cell.angle_alpha   90.00
_cell.angle_beta   90.00
_cell.angle_gamma   90.00
#
_symmetry.space_group_name_H-M   'P 1'
#
loop_
_entity.id
_entity.type
_entity.pdbx_description
1 polymer ?
#
loop_
_entity_poly.entity_id
_entity_poly.type
_entity_poly.pdbx_seq_one_letter_code
_entity_poly.pdbx_strand_id
1 'polypeptide(L)'
;MIDVQNQHDHRKIDIRKVGVKGIKYPIIVLDKALGTQQVNATISMYVNLPHHFKGTHMSRFVEILNEFRGRINIRTFHVILEKVREKLRAESAHMEISFPYFIEKTAPVTGAKSLMEYSCTFCGQNGGGRSDFLVSVVVPVNTVCPCSKEISNRGAHNQRSMVTVKVRFRKFFWIEDLIRIVEESGSGEVYSLLKRPDEKFVTEKAYENPMFVEDVVRNVAMQLNRIDNFTWYSVEAENFESIHNHSAYAYLEKDV
;
A
#
# COMPACT_ATOMS: atom_id res chain seq x y z
N MET A 1 24.08 21.01 -28.89
CA MET A 1 22.64 20.73 -29.14
C MET A 1 21.84 21.64 -28.24
N ILE A 2 20.75 22.26 -28.71
CA ILE A 2 19.97 23.22 -27.90
C ILE A 2 19.20 22.46 -26.82
N ASP A 3 19.29 22.92 -25.58
CA ASP A 3 18.54 22.37 -24.47
C ASP A 3 17.11 22.96 -24.45
N VAL A 4 16.19 22.28 -25.13
CA VAL A 4 14.80 22.71 -25.25
C VAL A 4 14.08 22.71 -23.89
N GLN A 5 14.48 21.84 -22.96
CA GLN A 5 13.85 21.69 -21.64
C GLN A 5 14.14 22.90 -20.74
N ASN A 6 15.34 23.46 -20.85
CA ASN A 6 15.76 24.67 -20.13
C ASN A 6 15.36 25.98 -20.83
N GLN A 7 14.59 25.94 -21.91
CA GLN A 7 14.04 27.16 -22.50
C GLN A 7 13.00 27.79 -21.57
N HIS A 8 12.89 29.11 -21.67
CA HIS A 8 11.90 29.85 -20.91
C HIS A 8 10.48 29.53 -21.40
N ASP A 9 9.56 29.34 -20.45
CA ASP A 9 8.13 29.17 -20.75
C ASP A 9 7.35 30.44 -20.36
N HIS A 10 6.55 30.94 -21.30
CA HIS A 10 5.85 32.20 -21.15
C HIS A 10 4.43 32.05 -20.57
N ARG A 11 3.92 30.83 -20.40
CA ARG A 11 2.53 30.59 -19.97
C ARG A 11 2.30 30.90 -18.49
N LYS A 12 3.37 31.02 -17.70
CA LYS A 12 3.33 31.34 -16.26
C LYS A 12 2.45 30.37 -15.44
N ILE A 13 2.47 29.09 -15.81
CA ILE A 13 1.74 28.02 -15.11
C ILE A 13 2.76 27.03 -14.54
N ASP A 14 2.75 26.87 -13.21
CA ASP A 14 3.55 25.85 -12.53
C ASP A 14 2.93 24.46 -12.72
N ILE A 15 3.77 23.44 -12.89
CA ILE A 15 3.34 22.04 -12.90
C ILE A 15 3.66 21.42 -11.54
N ARG A 16 2.62 20.94 -10.84
CA ARG A 16 2.77 20.34 -9.50
C ARG A 16 3.57 19.04 -9.51
N LYS A 17 3.34 18.17 -10.50
CA LYS A 17 4.04 16.89 -10.66
C LYS A 17 4.32 16.61 -12.14
N VAL A 18 5.58 16.50 -12.49
CA VAL A 18 6.06 16.01 -13.79
C VAL A 18 7.19 15.03 -13.59
N GLY A 19 7.24 13.96 -14.38
CA GLY A 19 8.28 12.95 -14.28
C GLY A 19 7.90 11.66 -14.99
N VAL A 20 8.31 10.54 -14.42
CA VAL A 20 8.18 9.20 -15.00
C VAL A 20 7.27 8.33 -14.12
N LYS A 21 6.45 7.49 -14.75
CA LYS A 21 5.50 6.59 -14.06
C LYS A 21 5.65 5.18 -14.62
N GLY A 22 5.49 4.18 -13.76
CA GLY A 22 5.36 2.79 -14.20
C GLY A 22 6.67 2.08 -14.54
N ILE A 23 7.82 2.57 -14.04
CA ILE A 23 9.11 1.93 -14.27
C ILE A 23 9.15 0.60 -13.50
N LYS A 24 9.31 -0.51 -14.20
CA LYS A 24 9.50 -1.83 -13.56
C LYS A 24 10.96 -1.97 -13.12
N TYR A 25 11.19 -2.27 -11.85
CA TYR A 25 12.54 -2.32 -11.28
C TYR A 25 12.66 -3.36 -10.16
N PRO A 26 13.72 -4.19 -10.12
CA PRO A 26 13.94 -5.14 -9.04
C PRO A 26 14.42 -4.42 -7.78
N ILE A 27 13.81 -4.73 -6.63
CA ILE A 27 14.18 -4.19 -5.31
C ILE A 27 14.33 -5.31 -4.28
N ILE A 28 14.92 -4.97 -3.13
CA ILE A 28 15.04 -5.87 -1.98
C ILE A 28 14.24 -5.25 -0.83
N VAL A 29 13.31 -6.02 -0.28
CA VAL A 29 12.48 -5.64 0.87
C VAL A 29 12.80 -6.53 2.06
N LEU A 30 12.58 -6.02 3.28
CA LEU A 30 12.83 -6.78 4.50
C LEU A 30 11.68 -7.78 4.74
N ASP A 31 12.05 -8.94 5.27
CA ASP A 31 11.15 -10.02 5.64
C ASP A 31 11.45 -10.47 7.07
N LYS A 32 10.42 -10.51 7.92
CA LYS A 32 10.53 -10.84 9.33
C LYS A 32 10.94 -12.28 9.59
N ALA A 33 10.62 -13.21 8.68
CA ALA A 33 10.91 -14.63 8.78
C ALA A 33 12.17 -15.06 7.99
N LEU A 34 12.33 -14.56 6.77
CA LEU A 34 13.38 -14.95 5.81
C LEU A 34 14.51 -13.91 5.69
N GLY A 35 14.39 -12.78 6.39
CA GLY A 35 15.34 -11.66 6.36
C GLY A 35 15.08 -10.68 5.21
N THR A 36 15.03 -11.17 3.97
CA THR A 36 14.77 -10.34 2.78
C THR A 36 14.01 -11.06 1.68
N GLN A 37 13.25 -10.32 0.87
CA GLN A 37 12.64 -10.79 -0.39
C GLN A 37 13.12 -9.94 -1.57
N GLN A 38 13.38 -10.58 -2.72
CA GLN A 38 13.60 -9.90 -3.99
C GLN A 38 12.29 -9.82 -4.76
N VAL A 39 11.87 -8.60 -5.12
CA VAL A 39 10.56 -8.37 -5.76
C VAL A 39 10.68 -7.40 -6.92
N ASN A 40 9.80 -7.55 -7.90
CA ASN A 40 9.67 -6.60 -9.00
C ASN A 40 8.72 -5.46 -8.60
N ALA A 41 9.27 -4.26 -8.40
CA ALA A 41 8.50 -3.08 -8.06
C ALA A 41 8.08 -2.28 -9.31
N THR A 42 7.08 -1.44 -9.12
CA THR A 42 6.68 -0.39 -10.03
C THR A 42 7.00 0.95 -9.38
N ILE A 43 7.91 1.71 -9.99
CA ILE A 43 8.41 2.98 -9.47
C ILE A 43 7.85 4.13 -10.28
N SER A 44 7.36 5.14 -9.58
CA SER A 44 6.93 6.41 -10.16
C SER A 44 7.63 7.55 -9.42
N MET A 45 8.16 8.52 -10.15
CA MET A 45 8.92 9.63 -9.59
C MET A 45 8.54 10.92 -10.29
N TYR A 46 8.40 11.97 -9.49
CA TYR A 46 7.94 13.27 -9.95
C TYR A 46 8.69 14.38 -9.24
N VAL A 47 8.74 15.54 -9.89
CA VAL A 47 9.16 16.80 -9.28
C VAL A 47 8.15 17.89 -9.61
N ASN A 48 8.14 18.98 -8.84
CA ASN A 48 7.50 20.20 -9.32
C ASN A 48 8.35 20.87 -10.40
N LEU A 49 7.69 21.48 -11.38
CA LEU A 49 8.35 22.25 -12.44
C LEU A 49 7.87 23.70 -12.36
N PRO A 50 8.75 24.63 -11.97
CA PRO A 50 8.45 26.06 -12.00
C PRO A 50 8.08 26.53 -13.40
N HIS A 51 7.21 27.53 -13.49
CA HIS A 51 6.67 28.06 -14.73
C HIS A 51 7.70 28.62 -15.72
N HIS A 52 8.94 28.83 -15.30
CA HIS A 52 10.00 29.38 -16.14
C HIS A 52 10.78 28.30 -16.89
N PHE A 53 10.55 27.02 -16.61
CA PHE A 53 11.10 25.90 -17.36
C PHE A 53 10.06 25.33 -18.32
N LYS A 54 10.46 25.09 -19.56
CA LYS A 54 9.61 24.46 -20.59
C LYS A 54 9.41 22.96 -20.35
N GLY A 55 10.37 22.29 -19.73
CA GLY A 55 10.26 20.86 -19.43
C GLY A 55 11.28 20.35 -18.42
N THR A 56 11.05 19.15 -17.91
CA THR A 56 12.00 18.43 -17.05
C THR A 56 12.85 17.45 -17.86
N HIS A 57 14.03 17.10 -17.36
CA HIS A 57 14.93 16.13 -17.99
C HIS A 57 14.57 14.69 -17.59
N MET A 58 13.72 14.05 -18.40
CA MET A 58 13.16 12.72 -18.09
C MET A 58 14.20 11.61 -17.86
N SER A 59 15.33 11.62 -18.59
CA SER A 59 16.37 10.58 -18.44
C SER A 59 17.02 10.60 -17.05
N ARG A 60 17.11 11.78 -16.40
CA ARG A 60 17.77 11.94 -15.11
C ARG A 60 17.12 11.11 -14.01
N PHE A 61 15.82 10.91 -14.09
CA PHE A 61 15.08 10.02 -13.19
C PHE A 61 15.61 8.58 -13.25
N VAL A 62 15.73 8.03 -14.46
CA VAL A 62 16.19 6.65 -14.68
C VAL A 62 17.68 6.51 -14.35
N GLU A 63 18.50 7.52 -14.68
CA GLU A 63 19.90 7.56 -14.27
C GLU A 63 20.06 7.42 -12.76
N ILE A 64 19.29 8.20 -11.97
CA ILE A 64 19.33 8.13 -10.51
C ILE A 64 18.94 6.73 -10.04
N LEU A 65 17.84 6.15 -10.54
CA LEU A 65 17.45 4.79 -10.14
C LEU A 65 18.56 3.76 -10.40
N ASN A 66 19.25 3.87 -11.54
CA ASN A 66 20.36 2.98 -11.88
C ASN A 66 21.57 3.14 -10.96
N GLU A 67 21.85 4.34 -10.46
CA GLU A 67 22.90 4.57 -9.47
C GLU A 67 22.59 3.84 -8.14
N PHE A 68 21.32 3.63 -7.81
CA PHE A 68 20.86 2.91 -6.62
C PHE A 68 20.53 1.43 -6.87
N ARG A 69 20.87 0.87 -8.03
CA ARG A 69 20.62 -0.54 -8.37
C ARG A 69 21.09 -1.49 -7.25
N GLY A 70 20.21 -2.41 -6.87
CA GLY A 70 20.47 -3.39 -5.80
C GLY A 70 20.48 -2.83 -4.37
N ARG A 71 20.29 -1.52 -4.20
CA ARG A 71 20.29 -0.83 -2.89
C ARG A 71 18.97 -0.15 -2.57
N ILE A 72 17.97 -0.21 -3.46
CA ILE A 72 16.66 0.42 -3.26
C ILE A 72 15.92 -0.32 -2.14
N ASN A 73 15.82 0.34 -0.98
CA ASN A 73 15.04 -0.08 0.18
C ASN A 73 14.54 1.15 0.96
N ILE A 74 13.81 0.92 2.06
CA ILE A 74 13.25 1.99 2.90
C ILE A 74 14.29 2.98 3.44
N ARG A 75 15.53 2.53 3.72
CA ARG A 75 16.60 3.38 4.26
C ARG A 75 17.18 4.30 3.19
N THR A 76 17.28 3.83 1.96
CA THR A 76 17.79 4.63 0.83
C THR A 76 16.72 5.50 0.19
N PHE A 77 15.44 5.29 0.51
CA PHE A 77 14.31 5.97 -0.11
C PHE A 77 14.45 7.51 -0.03
N HIS A 78 14.76 8.04 1.16
CA HIS A 78 14.95 9.48 1.36
C HIS A 78 16.14 10.02 0.55
N VAL A 79 17.24 9.26 0.49
CA VAL A 79 18.44 9.63 -0.27
C VAL A 79 18.16 9.71 -1.77
N ILE A 80 17.37 8.77 -2.31
CA ILE A 80 16.94 8.79 -3.71
C ILE A 80 16.09 10.03 -3.98
N LEU A 81 15.10 10.30 -3.11
CA LEU A 81 14.23 11.48 -3.23
C LEU A 81 15.00 12.80 -3.22
N GLU A 82 15.94 12.94 -2.28
CA GLU A 82 16.81 14.12 -2.19
C GLU A 82 17.65 14.27 -3.46
N LYS A 83 18.26 13.19 -3.94
CA LYS A 83 19.04 13.21 -5.18
C LYS A 83 18.21 13.58 -6.40
N VAL A 84 16.97 13.09 -6.49
CA VAL A 84 16.00 13.50 -7.53
C VAL A 84 15.75 14.99 -7.45
N ARG A 85 15.41 15.52 -6.27
CA ARG A 85 15.18 16.96 -6.07
C ARG A 85 16.37 17.80 -6.52
N GLU A 86 17.58 17.44 -6.10
CA GLU A 86 18.81 18.19 -6.41
C GLU A 86 19.20 18.10 -7.89
N LYS A 87 19.25 16.90 -8.48
CA LYS A 87 19.69 16.69 -9.86
C LYS A 87 18.73 17.33 -10.88
N LEU A 88 17.46 17.47 -10.51
CA LEU A 88 16.43 18.13 -11.31
C LEU A 88 16.18 19.60 -10.93
N ARG A 89 16.89 20.13 -9.92
CA ARG A 89 16.77 21.52 -9.44
C ARG A 89 15.31 21.92 -9.12
N ALA A 90 14.59 21.00 -8.48
CA ALA A 90 13.19 21.20 -8.12
C ALA A 90 13.05 21.60 -6.65
N GLU A 91 11.94 22.25 -6.32
CA GLU A 91 11.62 22.60 -4.92
C GLU A 91 11.18 21.38 -4.11
N SER A 92 10.54 20.43 -4.78
CA SER A 92 9.94 19.22 -4.22
C SER A 92 10.08 18.04 -5.17
N ALA A 93 10.26 16.86 -4.58
CA ALA A 93 10.28 15.58 -5.26
C ALA A 93 9.29 14.61 -4.59
N HIS A 94 8.70 13.74 -5.39
CA HIS A 94 7.79 12.69 -4.96
C HIS A 94 8.22 11.36 -5.57
N MET A 95 8.07 10.30 -4.80
CA MET A 95 8.38 8.95 -5.24
C MET A 95 7.38 7.97 -4.66
N GLU A 96 6.98 7.01 -5.48
CA GLU A 96 6.07 5.93 -5.14
C GLU A 96 6.71 4.62 -5.64
N ILE A 97 6.87 3.64 -4.75
CA ILE A 97 7.40 2.31 -5.06
C ILE A 97 6.35 1.28 -4.64
N SER A 98 5.61 0.75 -5.60
CA SER A 98 4.63 -0.32 -5.37
C SER A 98 5.23 -1.69 -5.68
N PHE A 99 5.05 -2.67 -4.80
CA PHE A 99 5.62 -4.01 -4.98
C PHE A 99 4.72 -5.08 -4.35
N PRO A 100 4.71 -6.30 -4.91
CA PRO A 100 4.11 -7.44 -4.24
C PRO A 100 4.98 -7.83 -3.04
N TYR A 101 4.34 -8.25 -1.96
CA TYR A 101 4.97 -8.74 -0.74
C TYR A 101 4.40 -10.10 -0.40
N PHE A 102 5.24 -11.10 -0.15
CA PHE A 102 4.80 -12.47 0.06
C PHE A 102 4.95 -12.89 1.52
N ILE A 103 3.93 -13.53 2.08
CA ILE A 103 4.01 -14.15 3.41
C ILE A 103 3.64 -15.62 3.27
N GLU A 104 4.43 -16.52 3.87
CA GLU A 104 4.04 -17.92 4.03
C GLU A 104 2.91 -18.02 5.07
N LYS A 105 1.72 -18.39 4.62
CA LYS A 105 0.58 -18.68 5.50
C LYS A 105 0.49 -20.16 5.77
N THR A 106 0.02 -20.49 6.97
CA THR A 106 -0.25 -21.86 7.42
C THR A 106 -1.77 -22.04 7.52
N ALA A 107 -2.32 -23.03 6.82
CA ALA A 107 -3.75 -23.33 6.85
C ALA A 107 -4.19 -23.73 8.27
N PRO A 108 -5.37 -23.28 8.71
CA PRO A 108 -5.74 -23.31 10.13
C PRO A 108 -5.99 -24.70 10.72
N VAL A 109 -6.31 -25.71 9.89
CA VAL A 109 -6.62 -27.06 10.37
C VAL A 109 -5.54 -28.05 9.94
N THR A 110 -5.19 -28.07 8.66
CA THR A 110 -4.25 -29.06 8.10
C THR A 110 -2.79 -28.63 8.24
N GLY A 111 -2.52 -27.36 8.53
CA GLY A 111 -1.16 -26.81 8.59
C GLY A 111 -0.48 -26.71 7.22
N ALA A 112 -1.21 -26.89 6.12
CA ALA A 112 -0.66 -26.74 4.77
C ALA A 112 -0.09 -25.33 4.58
N LYS A 113 1.14 -25.24 4.10
CA LYS A 113 1.85 -23.97 3.90
C LYS A 113 1.75 -23.49 2.46
N SER A 114 1.51 -22.20 2.28
CA SER A 114 1.50 -21.58 0.94
C SER A 114 1.81 -20.10 1.03
N LEU A 115 2.40 -19.55 -0.05
CA LEU A 115 2.66 -18.11 -0.15
C LEU A 115 1.38 -17.36 -0.48
N MET A 116 1.18 -16.21 0.16
CA MET A 116 0.12 -15.26 -0.12
C MET A 116 0.72 -13.90 -0.45
N GLU A 117 0.20 -13.27 -1.50
CA GLU A 117 0.63 -11.96 -1.98
C GLU A 117 -0.19 -10.83 -1.33
N TYR A 118 0.50 -9.75 -0.97
CA TYR A 118 -0.07 -8.48 -0.54
C TYR A 118 0.52 -7.35 -1.37
N SER A 119 -0.27 -6.35 -1.73
CA SER A 119 0.23 -5.17 -2.45
C SER A 119 0.71 -4.14 -1.44
N CYS A 120 1.99 -3.77 -1.52
CA CYS A 120 2.60 -2.78 -0.64
C CYS A 120 3.06 -1.57 -1.44
N THR A 121 3.08 -0.39 -0.83
CA THR A 121 3.62 0.82 -1.47
C THR A 121 4.36 1.68 -0.46
N PHE A 122 5.55 2.13 -0.85
CA PHE A 122 6.27 3.21 -0.18
C PHE A 122 6.01 4.51 -0.93
N CYS A 123 5.42 5.49 -0.25
CA CYS A 123 5.18 6.81 -0.79
C CYS A 123 5.98 7.82 0.00
N GLY A 124 6.67 8.73 -0.66
CA GLY A 124 7.25 9.86 0.06
C GLY A 124 7.43 11.10 -0.79
N GLN A 125 7.60 12.19 -0.07
CA GLN A 125 7.77 13.53 -0.58
C GLN A 125 8.93 14.19 0.18
N ASN A 126 9.74 14.96 -0.55
CA ASN A 126 10.77 15.79 0.03
C ASN A 126 10.77 17.18 -0.62
N GLY A 127 10.60 18.25 0.17
CA GLY A 127 10.65 19.64 -0.29
C GLY A 127 9.33 20.40 -0.14
N GLY A 128 9.37 21.73 -0.32
CA GLY A 128 8.21 22.60 -0.04
C GLY A 128 7.86 22.71 1.45
N GLY A 129 8.88 22.67 2.33
CA GLY A 129 8.71 22.79 3.79
C GLY A 129 8.18 21.54 4.51
N ARG A 130 8.00 20.41 3.80
CA ARG A 130 7.54 19.14 4.38
C ARG A 130 8.34 17.96 3.81
N SER A 131 8.75 17.06 4.67
CA SER A 131 9.14 15.70 4.28
C SER A 131 8.12 14.75 4.87
N ASP A 132 7.58 13.88 4.04
CA ASP A 132 6.56 12.91 4.45
C ASP A 132 6.91 11.55 3.86
N PHE A 133 6.70 10.50 4.64
CA PHE A 133 6.91 9.13 4.23
C PHE A 133 5.80 8.25 4.80
N LEU A 134 5.19 7.48 3.91
CA LEU A 134 4.02 6.67 4.16
C LEU A 134 4.29 5.25 3.67
N VAL A 135 3.85 4.28 4.45
CA VAL A 135 3.75 2.88 4.03
C VAL A 135 2.28 2.55 3.83
N SER A 136 1.96 1.96 2.69
CA SER A 136 0.62 1.46 2.35
C SER A 136 0.66 -0.05 2.21
N VAL A 137 -0.36 -0.73 2.71
CA VAL A 137 -0.64 -2.15 2.44
C VAL A 137 -2.07 -2.29 1.96
N VAL A 138 -2.30 -3.18 1.00
CA VAL A 138 -3.63 -3.63 0.58
C VAL A 138 -3.73 -5.11 0.93
N VAL A 139 -4.68 -5.42 1.80
CA VAL A 139 -4.86 -6.74 2.39
C VAL A 139 -6.23 -7.29 1.99
N PRO A 140 -6.29 -8.43 1.28
CA PRO A 140 -7.55 -9.08 0.98
C PRO A 140 -8.06 -9.83 2.21
N VAL A 141 -9.31 -9.57 2.60
CA VAL A 141 -10.02 -10.29 3.66
C VAL A 141 -11.35 -10.83 3.15
N ASN A 142 -11.93 -11.79 3.87
CA ASN A 142 -13.30 -12.23 3.67
C ASN A 142 -14.23 -11.42 4.58
N THR A 143 -15.37 -10.96 4.05
CA THR A 143 -16.44 -10.34 4.84
C THR A 143 -17.76 -11.07 4.61
N VAL A 144 -18.48 -11.35 5.70
CA VAL A 144 -19.82 -11.92 5.69
C VAL A 144 -20.79 -10.87 6.19
N CYS A 145 -21.87 -10.61 5.44
CA CYS A 145 -22.82 -9.55 5.78
C CYS A 145 -23.69 -9.93 6.99
N PRO A 146 -23.67 -9.14 8.09
CA PRO A 146 -24.53 -9.37 9.24
C PRO A 146 -26.02 -9.32 8.89
N CYS A 147 -26.45 -8.34 8.09
CA CYS A 147 -27.84 -8.22 7.63
C CYS A 147 -28.31 -9.49 6.90
N SER A 148 -27.50 -9.99 5.97
CA SER A 148 -27.87 -11.17 5.18
C SER A 148 -28.02 -12.41 6.05
N LYS A 149 -27.12 -12.59 7.02
CA LYS A 149 -27.19 -13.68 8.00
C LYS A 149 -28.45 -13.59 8.86
N GLU A 150 -28.84 -12.39 9.28
CA GLU A 150 -29.99 -12.18 10.17
C GLU A 150 -31.33 -12.45 9.48
N ILE A 151 -31.49 -12.02 8.23
CA ILE A 151 -32.77 -12.14 7.51
C ILE A 151 -32.98 -13.49 6.81
N SER A 152 -31.92 -14.28 6.64
CA SER A 152 -31.96 -15.51 5.85
C SER A 152 -32.09 -16.74 6.76
N ASN A 153 -33.02 -17.65 6.43
CA ASN A 153 -33.16 -18.92 7.17
C ASN A 153 -31.90 -19.79 7.12
N ARG A 154 -31.07 -19.66 6.07
CA ARG A 154 -29.81 -20.38 5.86
C ARG A 154 -28.85 -19.55 5.02
N GLY A 155 -27.56 -19.65 5.33
CA GLY A 155 -26.52 -18.96 4.60
C GLY A 155 -26.48 -17.46 4.87
N ALA A 156 -25.51 -16.80 4.27
CA ALA A 156 -25.34 -15.35 4.23
C ALA A 156 -24.43 -15.04 3.05
N HIS A 157 -24.66 -13.92 2.35
CA HIS A 157 -23.73 -13.53 1.31
C HIS A 157 -22.40 -13.08 1.91
N ASN A 158 -21.33 -13.36 1.18
CA ASN A 158 -19.97 -13.02 1.54
C ASN A 158 -19.17 -12.66 0.30
N GLN A 159 -18.07 -11.95 0.50
CA GLN A 159 -17.26 -11.45 -0.60
C GLN A 159 -15.82 -11.23 -0.19
N ARG A 160 -14.97 -11.03 -1.20
CA ARG A 160 -13.64 -10.49 -1.00
C ARG A 160 -13.75 -8.99 -0.75
N SER A 161 -13.07 -8.55 0.29
CA SER A 161 -12.88 -7.14 0.60
C SER A 161 -11.41 -6.79 0.51
N MET A 162 -11.10 -5.65 -0.09
CA MET A 162 -9.74 -5.10 -0.09
C MET A 162 -9.68 -4.00 0.95
N VAL A 163 -8.79 -4.19 1.93
CA VAL A 163 -8.57 -3.20 2.98
C VAL A 163 -7.23 -2.54 2.75
N THR A 164 -7.25 -1.25 2.45
CA THR A 164 -6.06 -0.42 2.26
C THR A 164 -5.76 0.35 3.52
N VAL A 165 -4.57 0.13 4.09
CA VAL A 165 -4.09 0.90 5.25
C VAL A 165 -2.84 1.66 4.86
N LYS A 166 -2.83 2.97 5.16
CA LYS A 166 -1.65 3.83 5.04
C LYS A 166 -1.27 4.36 6.41
N VAL A 167 0.03 4.37 6.73
CA VAL A 167 0.53 4.85 8.02
C VAL A 167 1.72 5.80 7.86
N ARG A 168 1.74 6.85 8.70
CA ARG A 168 2.96 7.57 9.07
C ARG A 168 3.46 7.01 10.39
N PHE A 169 4.78 6.94 10.57
CA PHE A 169 5.37 6.26 11.72
C PHE A 169 6.66 6.93 12.19
N ARG A 170 7.01 6.74 13.47
CA ARG A 170 8.22 7.32 14.10
C ARG A 170 9.43 6.40 14.04
N LYS A 171 9.21 5.10 14.26
CA LYS A 171 10.24 4.05 14.36
C LYS A 171 9.92 2.91 13.40
N PHE A 172 10.94 2.15 13.05
CA PHE A 172 10.80 0.95 12.22
C PHE A 172 9.69 0.03 12.76
N PHE A 173 8.89 -0.51 11.85
CA PHE A 173 7.88 -1.53 12.10
C PHE A 173 7.88 -2.52 10.94
N TRP A 174 7.35 -3.72 11.17
CA TRP A 174 7.22 -4.75 10.15
C TRP A 174 5.90 -4.59 9.39
N ILE A 175 5.95 -4.70 8.06
CA ILE A 175 4.76 -4.63 7.20
C ILE A 175 3.79 -5.76 7.56
N GLU A 176 4.33 -6.91 7.94
CA GLU A 176 3.60 -8.10 8.38
C GLU A 176 2.79 -7.86 9.64
N ASP A 177 3.25 -6.99 10.55
CA ASP A 177 2.48 -6.64 11.73
C ASP A 177 1.26 -5.78 11.37
N LEU A 178 1.40 -4.90 10.36
CA LEU A 178 0.28 -4.12 9.82
C LEU A 178 -0.70 -5.00 9.02
N ILE A 179 -0.19 -5.94 8.24
CA ILE A 179 -1.02 -6.92 7.51
C ILE A 179 -1.86 -7.73 8.49
N ARG A 180 -1.24 -8.26 9.56
CA ARG A 180 -1.96 -9.06 10.57
C ARG A 180 -3.08 -8.28 11.25
N ILE A 181 -2.88 -7.01 11.60
CA ILE A 181 -3.93 -6.14 12.16
C ILE A 181 -5.16 -6.12 11.24
N VAL A 182 -4.94 -6.03 9.92
CA VAL A 182 -6.02 -5.98 8.94
C VAL A 182 -6.68 -7.34 8.76
N GLU A 183 -5.89 -8.41 8.69
CA GLU A 183 -6.40 -9.79 8.58
C GLU A 183 -7.30 -10.17 9.77
N GLU A 184 -6.95 -9.72 10.98
CA GLU A 184 -7.73 -9.93 12.21
C GLU A 184 -8.99 -9.06 12.28
N SER A 185 -9.16 -8.10 11.37
CA SER A 185 -10.27 -7.13 11.40
C SER A 185 -11.45 -7.48 10.48
N GLY A 186 -11.27 -8.45 9.57
CA GLY A 186 -12.34 -8.98 8.71
C GLY A 186 -13.16 -10.10 9.36
N SER A 187 -14.15 -10.64 8.64
CA SER A 187 -14.87 -11.84 9.10
C SER A 187 -13.95 -13.06 9.13
N GLY A 188 -13.03 -13.15 8.17
CA GLY A 188 -11.98 -14.14 8.15
C GLY A 188 -10.83 -13.75 7.23
N GLU A 189 -9.69 -14.39 7.45
CA GLU A 189 -8.51 -14.23 6.60
C GLU A 189 -8.67 -14.99 5.28
N VAL A 190 -7.87 -14.61 4.29
CA VAL A 190 -7.75 -15.36 3.04
C VAL A 190 -6.49 -16.23 3.08
N TYR A 191 -6.53 -17.35 2.36
CA TYR A 191 -5.41 -18.28 2.19
C TYR A 191 -5.33 -18.69 0.72
N SER A 192 -4.12 -18.91 0.21
CA SER A 192 -3.91 -19.39 -1.17
C SER A 192 -4.07 -20.90 -1.33
N LEU A 193 -3.94 -21.67 -0.24
CA LEU A 193 -4.12 -23.12 -0.21
C LEU A 193 -4.96 -23.52 1.01
N LEU A 194 -6.11 -24.13 0.74
CA LEU A 194 -6.97 -24.75 1.74
C LEU A 194 -7.26 -26.19 1.32
N LYS A 195 -7.36 -27.10 2.28
CA LYS A 195 -7.94 -28.43 2.09
C LYS A 195 -9.36 -28.42 2.66
N ARG A 196 -10.13 -29.48 2.39
CA ARG A 196 -11.54 -29.58 2.82
C ARG A 196 -11.78 -29.26 4.31
N PRO A 197 -10.97 -29.75 5.27
CA PRO A 197 -11.15 -29.39 6.68
C PRO A 197 -10.90 -27.89 6.95
N ASP A 198 -9.95 -27.29 6.24
CA ASP A 198 -9.66 -25.85 6.35
C ASP A 198 -10.79 -25.01 5.76
N GLU A 199 -11.30 -25.38 4.57
CA GLU A 199 -12.44 -24.70 3.92
C GLU A 199 -13.67 -24.69 4.81
N LYS A 200 -13.98 -25.82 5.46
CA LYS A 200 -15.04 -25.90 6.46
C LYS A 200 -14.81 -24.89 7.58
N PHE A 201 -13.62 -24.92 8.20
CA PHE A 201 -13.28 -24.06 9.32
C PHE A 201 -13.37 -22.57 8.98
N VAL A 202 -12.76 -22.12 7.86
CA VAL A 202 -12.77 -20.70 7.49
C VAL A 202 -14.17 -20.21 7.14
N THR A 203 -15.01 -21.07 6.56
CA THR A 203 -16.40 -20.75 6.25
C THR A 203 -17.22 -20.57 7.52
N GLU A 204 -17.12 -21.51 8.46
CA GLU A 204 -17.84 -21.45 9.74
C GLU A 204 -17.36 -20.26 10.58
N LYS A 205 -16.04 -20.05 10.72
CA LYS A 205 -15.46 -18.91 11.44
C LYS A 205 -15.95 -17.57 10.89
N ALA A 206 -15.93 -17.40 9.57
CA ALA A 206 -16.39 -16.15 8.95
C ALA A 206 -17.91 -15.96 9.11
N TYR A 207 -18.69 -17.04 9.01
CA TYR A 207 -20.13 -16.99 9.24
C TYR A 207 -20.47 -16.60 10.68
N GLU A 208 -19.70 -17.08 11.67
CA GLU A 208 -19.85 -16.75 13.09
C GLU A 208 -19.44 -15.32 13.42
N ASN A 209 -18.54 -14.72 12.62
CA ASN A 209 -18.00 -13.37 12.79
C ASN A 209 -18.38 -12.42 11.64
N PRO A 210 -19.66 -12.15 11.37
CA PRO A 210 -20.06 -11.29 10.27
C PRO A 210 -19.69 -9.83 10.56
N MET A 211 -19.24 -9.10 9.53
CA MET A 211 -18.76 -7.72 9.64
C MET A 211 -19.30 -6.87 8.49
N PHE A 212 -19.81 -5.67 8.78
CA PHE A 212 -20.00 -4.65 7.74
C PHE A 212 -18.66 -4.03 7.33
N VAL A 213 -18.66 -3.30 6.21
CA VAL A 213 -17.49 -2.55 5.75
C VAL A 213 -17.06 -1.50 6.78
N GLU A 214 -18.03 -0.90 7.50
CA GLU A 214 -17.79 0.05 8.59
C GLU A 214 -17.15 -0.60 9.81
N ASP A 215 -17.51 -1.85 10.12
CA ASP A 215 -16.93 -2.58 11.24
C ASP A 215 -15.46 -2.91 10.98
N VAL A 216 -15.13 -3.31 9.75
CA VAL A 216 -13.74 -3.59 9.34
C VAL A 216 -12.87 -2.36 9.53
N VAL A 217 -13.27 -1.18 9.04
CA VAL A 217 -12.44 0.03 9.19
C VAL A 217 -12.32 0.45 10.66
N ARG A 218 -13.39 0.30 11.47
CA ARG A 218 -13.35 0.58 12.91
C ARG A 218 -12.45 -0.38 13.67
N ASN A 219 -12.49 -1.67 13.36
CA ASN A 219 -11.64 -2.69 13.99
C ASN A 219 -10.16 -2.40 13.74
N VAL A 220 -9.79 -2.09 12.50
CA VAL A 220 -8.41 -1.69 12.15
C VAL A 220 -8.03 -0.42 12.92
N ALA A 221 -8.87 0.61 12.91
CA ALA A 221 -8.61 1.87 13.62
C ALA A 221 -8.40 1.66 15.13
N MET A 222 -9.23 0.82 15.76
CA MET A 222 -9.12 0.48 17.17
C MET A 222 -7.77 -0.17 17.52
N GLN A 223 -7.27 -1.05 16.65
CA GLN A 223 -5.95 -1.67 16.83
C GLN A 223 -4.81 -0.66 16.59
N LEU A 224 -4.89 0.15 15.52
CA LEU A 224 -3.89 1.17 15.23
C LEU A 224 -3.79 2.24 16.33
N ASN A 225 -4.90 2.61 16.96
CA ASN A 225 -4.94 3.55 18.07
C ASN A 225 -4.20 3.06 19.33
N ARG A 226 -3.90 1.76 19.44
CA ARG A 226 -3.12 1.19 20.56
C ARG A 226 -1.62 1.21 20.31
N ILE A 227 -1.18 1.71 19.15
CA ILE A 227 0.22 1.68 18.71
C ILE A 227 0.77 3.11 18.63
N ASP A 228 1.52 3.52 19.65
CA ASP A 228 2.11 4.87 19.77
C ASP A 228 3.13 5.23 18.66
N ASN A 229 3.52 4.23 17.86
CA ASN A 229 4.47 4.41 16.78
C ASN A 229 3.86 5.13 15.57
N PHE A 230 2.55 5.03 15.35
CA PHE A 230 1.86 5.65 14.22
C PHE A 230 1.39 7.05 14.59
N THR A 231 1.75 8.05 13.78
CA THR A 231 1.37 9.46 14.01
C THR A 231 0.16 9.88 13.17
N TRP A 232 -0.14 9.10 12.16
CA TRP A 232 -1.30 9.27 11.30
C TRP A 232 -1.57 7.96 10.59
N TYR A 233 -2.84 7.68 10.32
CA TYR A 233 -3.23 6.61 9.43
C TYR A 233 -4.50 6.95 8.63
N SER A 234 -4.66 6.26 7.50
CA SER A 234 -5.95 6.13 6.81
C SER A 234 -6.27 4.65 6.64
N VAL A 235 -7.53 4.29 6.81
CA VAL A 235 -8.07 2.95 6.56
C VAL A 235 -9.22 3.08 5.57
N GLU A 236 -9.13 2.29 4.51
CA GLU A 236 -10.16 2.15 3.49
C GLU A 236 -10.54 0.67 3.40
N ALA A 237 -11.82 0.36 3.34
CA ALA A 237 -12.29 -0.98 3.02
C ALA A 237 -13.28 -0.91 1.85
N GLU A 238 -13.04 -1.73 0.84
CA GLU A 238 -13.89 -1.89 -0.33
C GLU A 238 -14.37 -3.35 -0.42
N ASN A 239 -15.67 -3.57 -0.26
CA ASN A 239 -16.31 -4.86 -0.46
C ASN A 239 -16.77 -4.99 -1.91
N PHE A 240 -16.27 -5.97 -2.64
CA PHE A 240 -16.78 -6.31 -3.96
C PHE A 240 -18.06 -7.15 -3.82
N GLU A 241 -19.19 -6.47 -3.63
CA GLU A 241 -20.46 -7.08 -3.27
C GLU A 241 -20.82 -8.26 -4.18
N SER A 242 -21.09 -9.43 -3.61
CA SER A 242 -21.39 -10.63 -4.38
C SER A 242 -22.76 -10.61 -5.06
N ILE A 243 -23.66 -9.74 -4.58
CA ILE A 243 -25.07 -9.64 -5.02
C ILE A 243 -25.36 -8.33 -5.77
N HIS A 244 -24.38 -7.44 -5.90
CA HIS A 244 -24.51 -6.15 -6.56
C HIS A 244 -23.32 -5.91 -7.50
N ASN A 245 -23.53 -5.12 -8.56
CA ASN A 245 -22.45 -4.76 -9.50
C ASN A 245 -21.82 -3.40 -9.15
N HIS A 246 -21.62 -3.15 -7.86
CA HIS A 246 -20.93 -2.00 -7.31
C HIS A 246 -20.31 -2.38 -5.96
N SER A 247 -19.32 -1.64 -5.50
CA SER A 247 -18.68 -1.90 -4.21
C SER A 247 -19.37 -1.16 -3.07
N ALA A 248 -19.45 -1.79 -1.89
CA ALA A 248 -19.67 -1.06 -0.64
C ALA A 248 -18.33 -0.54 -0.12
N TYR A 249 -18.30 0.68 0.41
CA TYR A 249 -17.06 1.40 0.70
C TYR A 249 -17.14 2.15 2.03
N ALA A 250 -16.09 2.04 2.84
CA ALA A 250 -15.89 2.88 4.01
C ALA A 250 -14.46 3.40 4.08
N TYR A 251 -14.31 4.62 4.58
CA TYR A 251 -13.03 5.29 4.77
C TYR A 251 -13.01 6.02 6.11
N LEU A 252 -11.87 5.96 6.79
CA LEU A 252 -11.55 6.86 7.89
C LEU A 252 -10.07 7.23 7.85
N GLU A 253 -9.75 8.37 8.47
CA GLU A 253 -8.38 8.82 8.70
C GLU A 253 -8.29 9.52 10.05
N LYS A 254 -7.09 9.50 10.64
CA LYS A 254 -6.85 10.11 11.94
C LYS A 254 -5.38 10.49 12.11
N ASP A 255 -5.14 11.69 12.63
CA ASP A 255 -3.88 12.08 13.27
C ASP A 255 -3.84 11.56 14.72
N VAL A 256 -2.72 10.98 15.13
CA VAL A 256 -2.53 10.30 16.43
C VAL A 256 -1.54 11.06 17.32
#